data_AF-A0A7D3WRC9-F1
#
_entry.id   AF-A0A7D3WRC9-F1
#
_cell.length_a   1.000
_cell.length_b   1.000
_cell.length_c   1.000
_cell.angle_alpha   90.00
_cell.angle_beta   90.00
_cell.angle_gamma   90.00
#
_symmetry.space_group_name_H-M   'P 1'
#
loop_
_entity.id
_entity.type
_entity.pdbx_description
1 polymer ?
#
loop_
_entity_poly.entity_id
_entity_poly.type
_entity_poly.pdbx_seq_one_letter_code
_entity_poly.pdbx_strand_id
1 'polypeptide(L)'
;MPQFSEEERTPQQRREAVKWAVGVSMSQGGSASPELAALYQRYIAGEIDLAFIRAELTRLYPQQPTADPRYQAGHPDRYYPVPVEVAPQQYEQLDMEQPWIG
;
A
#
# COMPACT_ATOMS: atom_id res chain seq x y z
N MET A 1 -22.24 -1.43 17.33
CA MET A 1 -21.27 -2.38 17.92
C MET A 1 -20.49 -3.02 16.78
N PRO A 2 -19.18 -3.29 16.97
CA PRO A 2 -18.35 -3.95 15.96
C PRO A 2 -18.96 -5.27 15.51
N GLN A 3 -18.86 -5.56 14.21
CA GLN A 3 -19.32 -6.80 13.61
C GLN A 3 -18.13 -7.69 13.28
N PHE A 4 -18.12 -8.92 13.82
CA PHE A 4 -17.06 -9.90 13.57
C PHE A 4 -17.65 -11.16 12.95
N SER A 5 -16.97 -11.70 11.95
CA SER A 5 -17.27 -13.03 11.42
C SER A 5 -16.88 -14.14 12.40
N GLU A 6 -17.21 -15.39 12.09
CA GLU A 6 -16.78 -16.54 12.89
C GLU A 6 -15.25 -16.67 12.97
N GLU A 7 -14.57 -16.27 11.91
CA GLU A 7 -13.11 -16.27 11.77
C GLU A 7 -12.45 -15.11 12.51
N GLU A 8 -13.21 -14.20 13.09
CA GLU A 8 -12.71 -13.01 13.80
C GLU A 8 -13.26 -12.91 15.23
N ARG A 9 -13.94 -13.96 15.71
CA ARG A 9 -14.70 -13.94 16.97
C ARG A 9 -13.79 -13.66 18.17
N THR A 10 -12.56 -14.15 18.16
CA THR A 10 -11.59 -14.01 19.26
C THR A 10 -10.45 -13.03 18.94
N PRO A 11 -9.83 -12.41 19.97
CA PRO A 11 -8.64 -11.58 19.77
C PRO A 11 -7.49 -12.30 19.06
N GLN A 12 -7.29 -13.61 19.34
CA GLN A 12 -6.22 -14.37 18.71
C GLN A 12 -6.47 -14.56 17.21
N GLN A 13 -7.71 -14.85 16.81
CA GLN A 13 -8.04 -14.97 15.39
C GLN A 13 -7.85 -13.65 14.64
N ARG A 14 -8.28 -12.53 15.24
CA ARG A 14 -8.03 -11.19 14.68
C ARG A 14 -6.55 -10.87 14.55
N ARG A 15 -5.73 -11.30 15.51
CA ARG A 15 -4.26 -11.15 15.43
C ARG A 15 -3.66 -11.94 14.26
N GLU A 16 -4.11 -13.17 14.02
CA GLU A 16 -3.65 -13.95 12.87
C GLU A 16 -4.07 -13.32 11.53
N ALA A 17 -5.30 -12.79 11.45
CA ALA A 17 -5.76 -12.05 10.27
C ALA A 17 -4.87 -10.82 9.98
N VAL A 18 -4.53 -10.03 11.01
CA VAL A 18 -3.62 -8.88 10.89
C VAL A 18 -2.23 -9.33 10.44
N LYS A 19 -1.68 -10.40 11.04
CA LYS A 19 -0.36 -10.93 10.67
C LYS A 19 -0.31 -11.36 9.21
N TRP A 20 -1.35 -12.04 8.72
CA TRP A 20 -1.47 -12.42 7.32
C TRP A 20 -1.52 -11.18 6.41
N ALA A 21 -2.38 -10.20 6.73
CA ALA A 21 -2.53 -8.98 5.94
C ALA A 21 -1.22 -8.18 5.84
N VAL A 22 -0.50 -8.05 6.96
CA VAL A 22 0.82 -7.40 6.98
C VAL A 22 1.83 -8.18 6.14
N GLY A 23 1.86 -9.52 6.25
CA GLY A 23 2.74 -10.36 5.42
C GLY A 23 2.49 -10.20 3.92
N VAL A 24 1.23 -10.12 3.51
CA VAL A 24 0.83 -9.84 2.12
C VAL A 24 1.27 -8.45 1.68
N SER A 25 1.11 -7.44 2.53
CA SER A 25 1.56 -6.06 2.23
C SER A 25 3.07 -5.98 2.07
N MET A 26 3.85 -6.60 2.97
CA MET A 26 5.31 -6.57 2.91
C MET A 26 5.86 -7.29 1.68
N SER A 27 5.23 -8.40 1.27
CA SER A 27 5.60 -9.14 0.05
C SER A 27 5.42 -8.31 -1.22
N GLN A 28 4.59 -7.26 -1.19
CA GLN A 28 4.35 -6.33 -2.28
C GLN A 28 5.17 -5.03 -2.16
N GLY A 29 6.14 -4.99 -1.24
CA GLY A 29 6.97 -3.80 -0.97
C GLY A 29 6.28 -2.73 -0.13
N GLY A 30 5.09 -3.02 0.42
CA GLY A 30 4.37 -2.11 1.30
C GLY A 30 4.95 -2.09 2.72
N SER A 31 4.71 -1.01 3.44
CA SER A 31 5.05 -0.85 4.85
C SER A 31 3.80 -0.55 5.68
N ALA A 32 3.77 -1.02 6.92
CA ALA A 32 2.68 -0.69 7.84
C ALA A 32 2.91 0.72 8.41
N SER A 33 2.00 1.66 8.15
CA SER A 33 2.05 2.99 8.77
C SER A 33 1.72 2.91 10.27
N PRO A 34 2.23 3.85 11.10
CA PRO A 34 1.88 3.91 12.52
C PRO A 34 0.37 4.03 12.77
N GLU A 35 -0.35 4.75 11.90
CA GLU A 35 -1.80 4.93 11.97
C GLU A 35 -2.53 3.60 11.75
N LEU A 36 -2.10 2.84 10.74
CA LEU A 36 -2.67 1.52 10.46
C LEU A 36 -2.35 0.51 11.58
N ALA A 37 -1.14 0.57 12.15
CA ALA A 37 -0.79 -0.26 13.29
C ALA A 37 -1.70 0.02 14.51
N ALA A 38 -2.00 1.28 14.80
CA ALA A 38 -2.91 1.65 15.89
C ALA A 38 -4.34 1.14 15.65
N LEU A 39 -4.83 1.21 14.40
CA LEU A 39 -6.13 0.65 14.03
C LEU A 39 -6.18 -0.87 14.22
N TYR A 40 -5.13 -1.60 13.80
CA TYR A 40 -5.07 -3.04 14.02
C TYR A 40 -5.05 -3.43 15.50
N GLN A 41 -4.42 -2.66 16.38
CA GLN A 41 -4.47 -2.92 17.82
C GLN A 41 -5.90 -2.83 18.37
N ARG A 42 -6.66 -1.80 17.98
CA ARG A 42 -8.05 -1.62 18.39
C ARG A 42 -8.97 -2.71 17.83
N TYR A 43 -8.72 -3.13 16.60
CA TYR A 43 -9.43 -4.27 16.00
C TYR A 43 -9.14 -5.57 16.74
N ILE A 44 -7.88 -5.87 17.07
CA ILE A 44 -7.51 -7.05 17.88
C ILE A 44 -8.20 -7.00 19.26
N ALA A 45 -8.25 -5.83 19.90
CA ALA A 45 -8.95 -5.63 21.18
C ALA A 45 -10.48 -5.79 21.06
N GLY A 46 -11.04 -5.77 19.84
CA GLY A 46 -12.47 -5.91 19.61
C GLY A 46 -13.24 -4.59 19.72
N GLU A 47 -12.54 -3.45 19.72
CA GLU A 47 -13.15 -2.12 19.82
C GLU A 47 -13.73 -1.63 18.50
N ILE A 48 -13.17 -2.09 17.39
CA ILE A 48 -13.56 -1.73 16.01
C ILE A 48 -13.54 -2.98 15.13
N ASP A 49 -14.25 -2.94 14.01
CA ASP A 49 -14.27 -3.99 12.98
C ASP A 49 -13.50 -3.57 11.72
N LEU A 50 -13.39 -4.49 10.76
CA LEU A 50 -12.70 -4.21 9.48
C LEU A 50 -13.40 -3.12 8.66
N ALA A 51 -14.73 -2.97 8.79
CA ALA A 51 -15.46 -1.91 8.09
C ALA A 51 -15.03 -0.52 8.60
N PHE A 52 -14.84 -0.37 9.91
CA PHE A 52 -14.27 0.85 10.49
C PHE A 52 -12.86 1.11 9.97
N ILE A 53 -11.97 0.10 9.96
CA ILE A 53 -10.60 0.26 9.45
C ILE A 53 -10.62 0.75 7.99
N ARG A 54 -11.46 0.17 7.14
CA ARG A 54 -11.60 0.59 5.74
C ARG A 54 -12.06 2.05 5.61
N ALA A 55 -13.06 2.44 6.40
CA ALA A 55 -13.57 3.81 6.40
C ALA A 55 -12.48 4.81 6.83
N GLU A 56 -11.73 4.47 7.88
CA GLU A 56 -10.68 5.34 8.41
C GLU A 56 -9.49 5.45 7.44
N LEU A 57 -9.08 4.36 6.80
CA LEU A 57 -8.07 4.42 5.74
C LEU A 57 -8.51 5.26 4.55
N THR A 58 -9.78 5.17 4.15
CA THR A 58 -10.34 6.00 3.08
C THR A 58 -10.33 7.49 3.45
N ARG A 59 -10.55 7.79 4.74
CA ARG A 59 -10.51 9.15 5.28
C ARG A 59 -9.08 9.71 5.35
N LEU A 60 -8.12 8.89 5.79
CA LEU A 60 -6.71 9.27 5.93
C LEU A 60 -6.01 9.39 4.57
N TYR A 61 -6.35 8.51 3.64
CA TYR A 61 -5.80 8.45 2.28
C TYR A 61 -6.94 8.51 1.28
N PRO A 62 -7.61 9.68 1.13
CA PRO A 62 -8.64 9.84 0.13
C PRO A 62 -8.04 9.55 -1.24
N GLN A 63 -8.61 8.56 -1.94
CA GLN A 63 -8.28 8.29 -3.33
C GLN A 63 -8.56 9.57 -4.11
N GLN A 64 -7.52 10.29 -4.54
CA GLN A 64 -7.72 11.37 -5.47
C GLN A 64 -8.21 10.76 -6.79
N PRO A 65 -9.25 11.34 -7.42
CA PRO A 65 -9.55 10.98 -8.80
C PRO A 65 -8.28 11.25 -9.58
N THR A 66 -7.72 10.20 -10.17
CA THR A 66 -6.58 10.37 -11.05
C THR A 66 -7.01 11.29 -12.20
N ALA A 67 -6.19 12.29 -12.46
CA ALA A 67 -6.38 13.18 -13.60
C ALA A 67 -6.08 12.47 -14.93
N ASP A 68 -5.63 11.21 -14.90
CA ASP A 68 -5.43 10.40 -16.10
C ASP A 68 -6.80 10.01 -16.70
N PRO A 69 -7.16 10.53 -17.89
CA PRO A 69 -8.43 10.21 -18.54
C PRO A 69 -8.58 8.72 -18.91
N ARG A 70 -7.49 7.92 -18.83
CA ARG A 70 -7.52 6.47 -19.05
C ARG A 70 -8.05 5.69 -17.85
N TYR A 71 -8.06 6.29 -16.66
CA TYR A 71 -8.59 5.68 -15.45
C TYR A 71 -10.06 6.11 -15.25
N GLN A 72 -10.93 5.59 -16.10
CA GLN A 72 -12.36 5.64 -15.79
C GLN A 72 -12.65 4.61 -14.71
N ALA A 73 -13.07 5.08 -13.53
CA ALA A 73 -13.54 4.24 -12.44
C ALA A 73 -14.74 3.40 -12.92
N GLY A 74 -14.48 2.14 -13.33
CA GLY A 74 -15.53 1.27 -13.85
C GLY A 74 -15.10 0.04 -14.67
N HIS A 75 -13.83 -0.12 -15.05
CA HIS A 75 -13.39 -1.30 -15.81
C HIS A 75 -12.36 -2.14 -15.04
N PRO A 76 -12.72 -3.36 -14.57
CA PRO A 76 -11.82 -4.18 -13.75
C PRO A 76 -10.72 -4.93 -14.51
N ASP A 77 -10.47 -4.69 -15.80
CA ASP A 77 -9.56 -5.59 -16.53
C ASP A 77 -8.84 -4.97 -17.74
N ARG A 78 -7.96 -3.98 -17.49
CA ARG A 78 -6.85 -3.63 -18.40
C ARG A 78 -5.83 -2.75 -17.70
N TYR A 79 -5.00 -3.37 -16.88
CA TYR A 79 -3.69 -2.81 -16.58
C TYR A 79 -2.85 -3.03 -17.85
N TYR A 80 -2.79 -2.04 -18.74
CA TYR A 80 -1.65 -1.98 -19.65
C TYR A 80 -0.48 -1.49 -18.79
N PRO A 81 0.60 -2.28 -18.60
CA PRO A 81 1.81 -1.70 -18.07
C PRO A 81 2.17 -0.56 -19.03
N VAL A 82 2.27 0.66 -18.51
CA VAL A 82 2.92 1.74 -19.24
C VAL A 82 4.29 1.16 -19.60
N PRO A 83 4.66 1.02 -20.88
CA PRO A 83 6.05 0.83 -21.20
C PRO A 83 6.71 2.05 -20.56
N VAL A 84 7.52 1.84 -19.54
CA VAL A 84 8.59 2.79 -19.26
C VAL A 84 9.35 2.79 -20.57
N GLU A 85 9.08 3.76 -21.43
CA GLU A 85 10.08 4.24 -22.36
C GLU A 85 11.24 4.56 -21.44
N VAL A 86 12.19 3.63 -21.39
CA VAL A 86 13.51 3.91 -20.90
C VAL A 86 13.97 4.99 -21.85
N ALA A 87 13.69 6.26 -21.52
CA ALA A 87 14.44 7.35 -22.07
C ALA A 87 15.88 6.88 -21.91
N PRO A 88 16.64 6.66 -23.00
CA PRO A 88 18.00 6.24 -22.86
C PRO A 88 18.60 7.28 -21.95
N GLN A 89 18.96 6.86 -20.73
CA GLN A 89 19.77 7.69 -19.89
C GLN A 89 20.94 8.00 -20.79
N GLN A 90 21.03 9.26 -21.23
CA GLN A 90 22.26 9.77 -21.75
C GLN A 90 23.21 9.50 -20.61
N TYR A 91 23.96 8.41 -20.75
CA TYR A 91 25.15 8.16 -19.98
C TYR A 91 25.91 9.45 -20.18
N GLU A 92 25.80 10.36 -19.22
CA GLU A 92 26.69 11.48 -19.11
C GLU A 92 28.04 10.79 -19.07
N GLN A 93 28.68 10.86 -20.23
CA GLN A 93 29.97 10.28 -20.51
C GLN A 93 30.84 10.89 -19.44
N LEU A 94 31.11 10.14 -18.37
CA LEU A 94 32.10 10.51 -17.38
C LEU A 94 33.34 10.77 -18.19
N ASP A 95 33.62 12.06 -18.35
CA ASP A 95 34.72 12.60 -19.12
C ASP A 95 35.99 12.10 -18.42
N MET A 96 36.42 10.90 -18.81
CA MET A 96 37.66 10.26 -18.38
C MET A 96 38.84 10.97 -19.06
N GLU A 97 38.91 12.30 -19.02
CA GLU A 97 40.07 13.06 -19.48
C GLU A 97 40.25 14.35 -18.65
N GLN A 98 40.77 14.19 -17.43
CA GLN A 98 41.51 15.27 -16.76
C GLN A 98 42.75 14.66 -16.05
N PRO A 99 43.96 14.86 -16.60
CA PRO A 99 45.20 14.36 -16.01
C PRO A 99 45.81 15.41 -15.08
N TRP A 100 45.88 15.17 -13.77
CA TRP A 100 46.73 15.98 -12.91
C TRP A 100 47.46 15.12 -11.87
N ILE A 101 48.72 14.85 -12.21
CA ILE A 101 49.83 14.60 -11.29
C ILE A 101 49.94 15.81 -10.34
N GLY A 102 50.13 15.51 -9.05
CA GLY A 102 50.54 16.44 -7.99
C GLY A 102 50.85 15.66 -6.73
#